data_AF-A0A7S2EHN1-F1
#
_entry.id   AF-A0A7S2EHN1-F1
#
_cell.length_a   1.000
_cell.length_b   1.000
_cell.length_c   1.000
_cell.angle_alpha   90.00
_cell.angle_beta   90.00
_cell.angle_gamma   90.00
#
_symmetry.space_group_name_H-M   'P 1'
#
loop_
_entity.id
_entity.type
_entity.pdbx_description
1 polymer ?
#
loop_
_entity_poly.entity_id
_entity_poly.type
_entity_poly.pdbx_seq_one_letter_code
_entity_poly.pdbx_strand_id
1 'polypeptide(L)'
;ADEGGGAAEVEVEAPPGDDDGPYVNPWTAAELRLEAAVAEGGDAARRARRNNKNRFRQHVNPLARRFQMPTDLPDGWPNSVYDDPSLPLHVDIGCGKGGFLLELAGRRLREEKGEGGGGGGNDDDVSPPPRMNYLGLEIRPGVATYARARVEKR
;
A
#
# COMPACT_ATOMS: atom_id res chain seq x y z
N ALA A 1 18.83 10.98 -51.40
CA ALA A 1 19.00 12.27 -50.71
C ALA A 1 17.68 13.00 -50.89
N ASP A 2 16.91 13.33 -49.86
CA ASP A 2 17.16 13.40 -48.43
C ASP A 2 15.76 13.46 -47.78
N GLU A 3 15.41 12.49 -46.92
CA GLU A 3 14.14 12.54 -46.17
C GLU A 3 14.41 13.20 -44.81
N GLY A 4 14.11 14.49 -44.73
CA GLY A 4 14.19 15.27 -43.50
C GLY A 4 13.02 14.95 -42.56
N GLY A 5 13.19 13.94 -41.71
CA GLY A 5 12.34 13.67 -40.56
C GLY A 5 12.55 14.72 -39.47
N GLY A 6 11.63 15.68 -39.37
CA GLY A 6 11.57 16.61 -38.24
C GLY A 6 10.95 15.92 -37.03
N ALA A 7 11.78 15.55 -36.05
CA ALA A 7 11.31 15.16 -34.73
C ALA A 7 10.67 16.38 -34.05
N ALA A 8 9.35 16.34 -33.84
CA ALA A 8 8.68 17.31 -33.00
C ALA A 8 9.15 17.09 -31.55
N GLU A 9 9.96 18.01 -31.04
CA GLU A 9 10.29 18.08 -29.62
C GLU A 9 8.99 18.38 -28.87
N VAL A 10 8.45 17.38 -28.19
CA VAL A 10 7.36 17.55 -27.23
C VAL A 10 7.98 18.18 -26.00
N GLU A 11 7.82 19.50 -25.88
CA GLU A 11 8.16 20.27 -24.70
C GLU A 11 7.31 19.74 -23.53
N VAL A 12 7.91 18.89 -22.70
CA VAL A 12 7.26 18.35 -21.50
C VAL A 12 7.28 19.46 -20.46
N GLU A 13 6.20 20.22 -20.38
CA GLU A 13 5.99 21.25 -19.37
C GLU A 13 6.19 20.62 -17.98
N ALA A 14 7.18 21.12 -17.23
CA ALA A 14 7.50 20.60 -15.90
C ALA A 14 6.26 20.77 -14.99
N PRO A 15 5.84 19.73 -14.26
CA PRO A 15 4.66 19.84 -13.41
C PRO A 15 4.87 20.97 -12.39
N PRO A 16 3.86 21.82 -12.14
CA PRO A 16 4.01 22.97 -11.25
C PRO A 16 4.47 22.49 -9.88
N GLY A 17 5.52 23.15 -9.38
CA GLY A 17 6.27 22.74 -8.21
C GLY A 17 5.38 22.48 -7.00
N ASP A 18 5.66 21.39 -6.30
CA ASP A 18 5.01 21.06 -5.04
C ASP A 18 5.38 22.12 -3.98
N ASP A 19 4.42 22.95 -3.54
CA ASP A 19 4.58 23.83 -2.36
C ASP A 19 4.93 23.04 -1.08
N ASP A 20 4.65 21.73 -1.07
CA ASP A 20 4.96 20.81 0.03
C ASP A 20 6.40 20.26 0.01
N GLY A 21 7.21 20.62 -1.00
CA GLY A 21 8.55 20.07 -1.23
C GLY A 21 8.57 18.58 -1.61
N PRO A 22 9.74 18.01 -1.94
CA PRO A 22 9.86 16.63 -2.38
C PRO A 22 9.41 15.66 -1.27
N TYR A 23 8.44 14.78 -1.59
CA TYR A 23 8.00 13.74 -0.67
C TYR A 23 9.10 12.70 -0.47
N VAL A 24 9.90 12.89 0.59
CA VAL A 24 10.78 11.84 1.09
C VAL A 24 9.96 10.82 1.86
N ASN A 25 9.71 9.68 1.23
CA ASN A 25 9.18 8.50 1.92
C ASN A 25 10.13 8.13 3.08
N PRO A 26 9.67 8.16 4.34
CA PRO A 26 10.56 7.90 5.47
C PRO A 26 11.09 6.47 5.49
N TRP A 27 10.46 5.54 4.77
CA TRP A 27 10.88 4.14 4.66
C TRP A 27 12.05 3.98 3.70
N THR A 28 11.98 4.57 2.51
CA THR A 28 13.06 4.51 1.51
C THR A 28 14.20 5.46 1.88
N ALA A 29 13.90 6.59 2.54
CA ALA A 29 14.93 7.43 3.15
C ALA A 29 15.62 6.76 4.34
N ALA A 30 14.99 5.77 4.99
CA ALA A 30 15.64 4.94 6.02
C ALA A 30 16.47 3.81 5.39
N GLU A 31 15.99 3.19 4.31
CA GLU A 31 16.74 2.20 3.53
C GLU A 31 17.99 2.81 2.90
N LEU A 32 17.86 3.94 2.20
CA LEU A 32 19.00 4.69 1.63
C LEU A 32 19.97 5.16 2.71
N ARG A 33 19.48 5.62 3.88
CA ARG A 33 20.36 5.96 5.02
C ARG A 33 21.07 4.74 5.59
N LEU A 34 20.43 3.57 5.58
CA LEU A 34 21.04 2.33 6.06
C LEU A 34 22.09 1.84 5.07
N GLU A 35 21.80 1.86 3.77
CA GLU A 35 22.74 1.52 2.71
C GLU A 35 23.96 2.44 2.72
N ALA A 36 23.74 3.76 2.83
CA ALA A 36 24.81 4.74 2.98
C ALA A 36 25.63 4.53 4.26
N ALA A 37 24.97 4.27 5.41
CA ALA A 37 25.66 4.04 6.68
C ALA A 37 26.40 2.68 6.73
N VAL A 38 25.96 1.68 5.96
CA VAL A 38 26.68 0.41 5.79
C VAL A 38 27.93 0.61 4.94
N ALA A 39 27.87 1.46 3.91
CA ALA A 39 29.03 1.84 3.12
C ALA A 39 30.08 2.63 3.94
N GLU A 40 29.66 3.39 4.97
CA GLU A 40 30.53 4.17 5.86
C GLU A 40 31.07 3.41 7.09
N GLY A 41 30.67 2.14 7.31
CA GLY A 41 31.23 1.28 8.36
C GLY A 41 30.39 1.13 9.65
N GLY A 42 30.75 0.13 10.47
CA GLY A 42 29.87 -0.44 11.51
C GLY A 42 29.38 0.50 12.63
N ASP A 43 30.15 1.53 12.98
CA ASP A 43 29.76 2.50 14.02
C ASP A 43 28.68 3.49 13.52
N ALA A 44 28.69 3.84 12.24
CA ALA A 44 27.67 4.67 11.60
C ALA A 44 26.32 3.94 11.53
N ALA A 45 26.34 2.65 11.17
CA ALA A 45 25.15 1.79 11.16
C ALA A 45 24.52 1.65 12.56
N ARG A 46 25.34 1.57 13.62
CA ARG A 46 24.85 1.49 15.01
C ARG A 46 24.22 2.82 15.47
N ARG A 47 24.77 3.96 15.04
CA ARG A 47 24.21 5.31 15.29
C ARG A 47 22.88 5.53 14.55
N ALA A 48 22.77 5.09 13.29
CA ALA A 48 21.56 5.17 12.48
C ALA A 48 20.40 4.39 13.12
N ARG A 49 20.67 3.18 13.64
CA ARG A 49 19.68 2.36 14.37
C ARG A 49 19.15 3.05 15.64
N ARG A 50 19.99 3.81 16.35
CA ARG A 50 19.61 4.51 17.59
C ARG A 50 18.77 5.77 17.34
N ASN A 51 19.01 6.48 16.23
CA ASN A 51 18.28 7.70 15.87
C ASN A 51 16.89 7.45 15.26
N ASN A 52 16.52 6.19 15.00
CA ASN A 52 15.18 5.82 14.54
C ASN A 52 14.09 5.92 15.63
N LYS A 53 14.41 6.57 16.76
CA LYS A 53 13.53 6.78 17.92
C LYS A 53 12.78 8.12 17.89
N ASN A 54 12.96 8.91 16.84
CA ASN A 54 12.03 10.01 16.56
C ASN A 54 10.75 9.42 15.93
N ARG A 55 9.83 9.02 16.81
CA ARG A 55 8.44 8.66 16.51
C ARG A 55 7.63 9.87 16.05
N PHE A 56 8.20 10.70 15.17
CA PHE A 56 7.43 11.75 14.53
C PHE A 56 6.47 11.03 13.59
N ARG A 57 5.19 11.00 13.98
CA ARG A 57 4.13 10.63 13.05
C ARG A 57 4.15 11.73 12.01
N GLN A 58 4.80 11.46 10.88
CA GLN A 58 4.68 12.30 9.69
C GLN A 58 3.18 12.45 9.42
N HIS A 59 2.63 13.62 9.75
CA HIS A 59 1.26 13.96 9.39
C HIS A 59 1.25 14.10 7.88
N VAL A 60 0.59 13.16 7.22
CA VAL A 60 0.32 13.28 5.80
C VAL A 60 -0.76 14.34 5.66
N ASN A 61 -0.53 15.35 4.82
CA ASN A 61 -1.60 16.24 4.37
C ASN A 61 -2.35 15.54 3.22
N PRO A 62 -3.54 14.96 3.42
CA PRO A 62 -4.28 14.30 2.34
C PRO A 62 -4.75 15.27 1.25
N LEU A 63 -4.74 16.58 1.53
CA LEU A 63 -5.10 17.64 0.58
C LEU A 63 -3.91 18.12 -0.25
N ALA A 64 -2.71 17.55 -0.07
CA ALA A 64 -1.57 17.88 -0.93
C ALA A 64 -1.87 17.43 -2.38
N ARG A 65 -1.53 18.25 -3.37
CA ARG A 65 -1.82 18.01 -4.80
C ARG A 65 -1.38 16.62 -5.28
N ARG A 66 -0.20 16.17 -4.82
CA ARG A 66 0.33 14.83 -5.14
C ARG A 66 -0.56 13.65 -4.70
N PHE A 67 -1.45 13.85 -3.73
CA PHE A 67 -2.42 12.85 -3.27
C PHE A 67 -3.84 13.08 -3.82
N GLN A 68 -4.06 14.15 -4.57
CA GLN A 68 -5.32 14.42 -5.27
C GLN A 68 -5.37 13.81 -6.68
N MET A 69 -4.29 13.17 -7.12
CA MET A 69 -4.24 12.45 -8.39
C MET A 69 -5.16 11.22 -8.32
N PRO A 70 -6.00 10.98 -9.35
CA PRO A 70 -6.75 9.74 -9.46
C PRO A 70 -5.84 8.51 -9.38
N THR A 71 -6.27 7.49 -8.65
CA THR A 71 -5.56 6.21 -8.61
C THR A 71 -5.82 5.44 -9.90
N ASP A 72 -4.75 5.05 -10.60
CA ASP A 72 -4.86 4.16 -11.75
C ASP A 72 -5.28 2.76 -11.30
N LEU A 73 -6.36 2.26 -11.90
CA LEU A 73 -6.84 0.90 -11.71
C LEU A 73 -6.22 -0.02 -12.78
N PRO A 74 -6.00 -1.31 -12.47
CA PRO A 74 -5.54 -2.27 -13.47
C PRO A 74 -6.59 -2.45 -14.58
N ASP A 75 -6.12 -2.76 -15.78
CA ASP A 75 -7.00 -3.06 -16.91
C ASP A 75 -7.96 -4.21 -16.56
N GLY A 76 -9.22 -4.08 -16.99
CA GLY A 76 -10.26 -5.08 -16.73
C GLY A 76 -10.78 -5.13 -15.29
N TRP A 77 -10.43 -4.17 -14.44
CA TRP A 77 -11.01 -4.03 -13.10
C TRP A 77 -12.54 -3.88 -13.17
N PRO A 78 -13.32 -4.49 -12.25
CA PRO A 78 -12.91 -5.32 -11.11
C PRO A 78 -12.65 -6.80 -11.46
N ASN A 79 -13.05 -7.25 -12.65
CA ASN A 79 -13.04 -8.67 -13.03
C ASN A 79 -11.63 -9.28 -13.10
N SER A 80 -10.60 -8.47 -13.34
CA SER A 80 -9.20 -8.93 -13.33
C SER A 80 -8.61 -9.12 -11.93
N VAL A 81 -9.29 -8.65 -10.89
CA VAL A 81 -8.79 -8.65 -9.49
C VAL A 81 -9.60 -9.54 -8.56
N TYR A 82 -10.92 -9.59 -8.74
CA TYR A 82 -11.81 -10.40 -7.90
C TYR A 82 -12.38 -11.58 -8.68
N ASP A 83 -12.31 -12.77 -8.08
CA ASP A 83 -12.88 -14.00 -8.65
C ASP A 83 -14.41 -13.88 -8.86
N ASP A 84 -15.08 -13.23 -7.91
CA ASP A 84 -16.51 -12.92 -8.00
C ASP A 84 -16.75 -11.45 -7.56
N PRO A 85 -16.81 -10.52 -8.52
CA PRO A 85 -17.08 -9.10 -8.24
C PRO A 85 -18.48 -8.82 -7.68
N SER A 86 -19.40 -9.80 -7.69
CA SER A 86 -20.76 -9.62 -7.15
C SER A 86 -20.83 -9.77 -5.62
N LEU A 87 -19.77 -10.30 -4.99
CA LEU A 87 -19.69 -10.43 -3.54
C LEU A 87 -19.67 -9.05 -2.85
N PRO A 88 -20.23 -8.95 -1.62
CA PRO A 88 -20.12 -7.74 -0.82
C PRO A 88 -18.66 -7.29 -0.65
N LEU A 89 -18.44 -5.98 -0.69
CA LEU A 89 -17.11 -5.38 -0.61
C LEU A 89 -16.86 -4.75 0.76
N HIS A 90 -15.79 -5.15 1.43
CA HIS A 90 -15.27 -4.49 2.62
C HIS A 90 -14.17 -3.49 2.24
N VAL A 91 -14.38 -2.21 2.52
CA VAL A 91 -13.45 -1.12 2.16
C VAL A 91 -12.78 -0.56 3.40
N ASP A 92 -11.44 -0.51 3.40
CA ASP A 92 -10.62 0.13 4.45
C ASP A 92 -9.89 1.35 3.87
N ILE A 93 -10.31 2.55 4.29
CA ILE A 93 -9.77 3.83 3.84
C ILE A 93 -8.64 4.24 4.77
N GLY A 94 -7.44 4.45 4.22
CA GLY A 94 -6.24 4.67 5.01
C GLY A 94 -5.68 3.36 5.60
N CYS A 95 -5.77 2.27 4.84
CA CYS A 95 -5.44 0.91 5.29
C CYS A 95 -3.97 0.72 5.73
N GLY A 96 -3.10 1.70 5.47
CA GLY A 96 -1.70 1.66 5.84
C GLY A 96 -1.01 0.46 5.21
N LYS A 97 -0.38 -0.36 6.06
CA LYS A 97 0.32 -1.57 5.62
C LYS A 97 -0.63 -2.75 5.30
N GLY A 98 -1.95 -2.54 5.32
CA GLY A 98 -2.97 -3.57 5.05
C GLY A 98 -3.12 -4.62 6.17
N GLY A 99 -2.56 -4.38 7.36
CA GLY A 99 -2.54 -5.37 8.44
C GLY A 99 -3.93 -5.83 8.87
N PHE A 100 -4.84 -4.87 9.07
CA PHE A 100 -6.22 -5.14 9.47
C PHE A 100 -6.96 -6.00 8.43
N LEU A 101 -6.98 -5.57 7.16
CA LEU A 101 -7.64 -6.32 6.08
C LEU A 101 -7.09 -7.74 5.92
N LEU A 102 -5.77 -7.93 5.97
CA LEU A 102 -5.14 -9.24 5.83
C LEU A 102 -5.49 -10.19 6.99
N GLU A 103 -5.59 -9.65 8.20
CA GLU A 103 -6.02 -10.41 9.38
C GLU A 103 -7.50 -10.77 9.29
N LEU A 104 -8.35 -9.80 8.92
CA LEU A 104 -9.78 -9.99 8.76
C LEU A 104 -10.10 -11.05 7.70
N ALA A 105 -9.55 -10.90 6.49
CA ALA A 105 -9.72 -11.86 5.40
C ALA A 105 -9.22 -13.25 5.78
N GLY A 106 -8.05 -13.33 6.44
CA GLY A 106 -7.51 -14.60 6.93
C GLY A 106 -8.39 -15.26 8.00
N ARG A 107 -9.03 -14.47 8.88
CA ARG A 107 -9.96 -14.99 9.89
C ARG A 107 -11.22 -15.54 9.23
N ARG A 108 -11.81 -14.80 8.28
CA ARG A 108 -13.00 -15.23 7.52
C ARG A 108 -12.74 -16.52 6.75
N LEU A 109 -11.57 -16.64 6.11
CA LEU A 109 -11.20 -17.87 5.40
C LEU A 109 -11.09 -19.10 6.34
N ARG A 110 -10.59 -18.92 7.57
CA ARG A 110 -10.53 -20.01 8.56
C ARG A 110 -11.90 -20.36 9.12
N GLU A 111 -12.76 -19.37 9.33
CA GLU A 111 -14.17 -19.55 9.71
C GLU A 111 -14.90 -20.37 8.63
N GLU A 112 -14.72 -20.04 7.34
CA GLU A 112 -15.26 -20.80 6.20
C GLU A 112 -14.76 -22.26 6.14
N LYS A 113 -13.49 -22.50 6.50
CA LYS A 113 -12.89 -23.85 6.54
C LYS A 113 -13.24 -24.65 7.80
N GLY A 114 -13.99 -24.08 8.74
CA GLY A 114 -14.32 -24.73 10.01
C GLY A 114 -13.14 -24.87 10.98
N GLU A 115 -12.04 -24.14 10.77
CA GLU A 115 -10.82 -24.20 11.59
C GLU A 115 -10.86 -23.22 12.80
N GLY A 116 -11.97 -22.50 12.98
CA GLY A 116 -12.21 -21.57 14.08
C GLY A 116 -12.67 -22.27 15.37
N GLY A 117 -11.77 -23.00 16.04
CA GLY A 117 -12.05 -23.53 17.37
C GLY A 117 -12.11 -22.41 18.42
N GLY A 118 -13.28 -22.17 19.01
CA GLY A 118 -13.40 -21.23 20.13
C GLY A 118 -14.81 -20.85 20.56
N GLY A 119 -15.65 -21.83 20.91
CA GLY A 119 -16.93 -21.58 21.60
C GLY A 119 -17.87 -22.76 21.47
N GLY A 120 -17.77 -23.74 22.38
CA GLY A 120 -18.75 -24.82 22.53
C GLY A 120 -20.06 -24.29 23.11
N GLY A 121 -20.79 -23.49 22.32
CA GLY A 121 -22.19 -23.19 22.53
C GLY A 121 -22.99 -23.89 21.44
N ASN A 122 -24.02 -24.64 21.83
CA ASN A 122 -25.01 -25.20 20.91
C ASN A 122 -25.90 -24.08 20.36
N ASP A 123 -25.31 -23.15 19.62
CA ASP A 123 -26.02 -22.11 18.89
C ASP A 123 -26.12 -22.56 17.42
N ASP A 124 -27.01 -23.52 17.16
CA ASP A 124 -27.24 -24.18 15.86
C ASP A 124 -27.75 -23.23 14.74
N ASP A 125 -27.70 -21.90 14.94
CA ASP A 125 -28.25 -20.86 14.05
C ASP A 125 -27.24 -19.76 13.67
N VAL A 126 -25.93 -19.95 13.89
CA VAL A 126 -24.92 -19.02 13.37
C VAL A 126 -24.41 -19.50 12.02
N SER A 127 -25.14 -19.15 10.96
CA SER A 127 -24.65 -19.29 9.58
C SER A 127 -23.27 -18.65 9.44
N PRO A 128 -22.30 -19.29 8.76
CA PRO A 128 -20.99 -18.69 8.55
C PRO A 128 -21.16 -17.32 7.88
N PRO A 129 -20.30 -16.34 8.24
CA PRO A 129 -20.36 -15.02 7.64
C PRO A 129 -20.22 -15.13 6.11
N PRO A 130 -20.95 -14.33 5.33
CA PRO A 130 -20.88 -14.40 3.88
C PRO A 130 -19.47 -14.09 3.38
N ARG A 131 -19.07 -14.76 2.30
CA ARG A 131 -17.84 -14.45 1.56
C ARG A 131 -17.84 -12.99 1.12
N MET A 132 -16.69 -12.33 1.18
CA MET A 132 -16.55 -10.92 0.83
C MET A 132 -15.29 -10.65 0.02
N ASN A 133 -15.35 -9.60 -0.79
CA ASN A 133 -14.19 -8.97 -1.39
C ASN A 133 -13.60 -7.94 -0.42
N TYR A 134 -12.29 -7.71 -0.50
CA TYR A 134 -11.58 -6.75 0.36
C TYR A 134 -10.83 -5.72 -0.50
N LEU A 135 -10.97 -4.44 -0.16
CA LEU A 135 -10.27 -3.34 -0.83
C LEU A 135 -9.63 -2.40 0.21
N GLY A 136 -8.31 -2.25 0.13
CA GLY A 136 -7.58 -1.28 0.92
C GLY A 136 -7.19 -0.07 0.09
N LEU A 137 -7.49 1.14 0.56
CA LEU A 137 -7.12 2.40 -0.08
C LEU A 137 -6.06 3.12 0.77
N GLU A 138 -4.92 3.45 0.17
CA GLU A 138 -3.83 4.16 0.84
C GLU A 138 -3.23 5.19 -0.12
N ILE A 139 -3.22 6.45 0.32
CA ILE A 139 -2.79 7.59 -0.49
C ILE A 139 -1.26 7.69 -0.61
N ARG A 140 -0.50 7.09 0.31
CA ARG A 140 0.97 7.09 0.23
C ARG A 140 1.45 5.97 -0.69
N PRO A 141 2.02 6.26 -1.87
CA PRO A 141 2.35 5.23 -2.86
C PRO A 141 3.28 4.15 -2.31
N GLY A 142 4.34 4.53 -1.59
CA GLY A 142 5.27 3.57 -1.00
C GLY A 142 4.63 2.65 0.05
N VAL A 143 3.60 3.12 0.77
CA VAL A 143 2.88 2.30 1.73
C VAL A 143 1.88 1.37 1.02
N ALA A 144 1.21 1.86 -0.02
CA ALA A 144 0.33 1.06 -0.86
C ALA A 144 1.08 -0.08 -1.59
N THR A 145 2.24 0.20 -2.19
CA THR A 145 3.11 -0.81 -2.81
C THR A 145 3.54 -1.86 -1.79
N TYR A 146 3.95 -1.44 -0.59
CA TYR A 146 4.30 -2.36 0.49
C TYR A 146 3.12 -3.24 0.91
N ALA A 147 1.91 -2.67 1.05
CA ALA A 147 0.72 -3.43 1.40
C ALA A 147 0.37 -4.47 0.32
N ARG A 148 0.43 -4.09 -0.97
CA ARG A 148 0.22 -5.00 -2.11
C ARG A 148 1.20 -6.17 -2.10
N ALA A 149 2.49 -5.91 -1.93
CA ALA A 149 3.52 -6.95 -1.88
C ALA A 149 3.36 -7.95 -0.71
N ARG A 150 2.55 -7.63 0.30
CA ARG A 150 2.20 -8.57 1.38
C ARG A 150 1.07 -9.52 1.01
N VAL A 151 0.20 -9.13 0.07
CA VAL A 151 -0.88 -9.98 -0.43
C VAL A 151 -0.29 -11.14 -1.22
N GLU A 152 0.67 -10.86 -2.13
CA GLU A 152 1.33 -11.87 -2.98
C GLU A 152 2.16 -12.92 -2.23
N LYS A 153 2.50 -12.66 -0.95
CA LYS A 153 3.32 -13.56 -0.11
C LYS A 153 2.50 -14.56 0.71
N ARG A 154 1.17 -14.53 0.62
CA ARG A 154 0.26 -15.41 1.36
C ARG A 154 -0.44 -16.37 0.43
#